data_AF-A0A495A0R6-F1
#
_entry.id   AF-A0A495A0R6-F1
#
_cell.length_a   1.000
_cell.length_b   1.000
_cell.length_c   1.000
_cell.angle_alpha   90.00
_cell.angle_beta   90.00
_cell.angle_gamma   90.00
#
_symmetry.space_group_name_H-M   'P 1'
#
loop_
_entity.id
_entity.type
_entity.pdbx_description
1 polymer ?
#
loop_
_entity_poly.entity_id
_entity_poly.type
_entity_poly.pdbx_seq_one_letter_code
_entity_poly.pdbx_strand_id
1 'polypeptide(L)' 'MKANEIRDLTTAEIEQKVKSLKEELFNLRFQLATGQLENTARIREVRKAIARMKTVIRQRELNVNN' A
#
# COMPACT_ATOMS: atom_id res chain seq x y z
N MET A 1 -4.50 -6.63 4.40
CA MET A 1 -3.85 -7.47 3.36
C MET A 1 -2.80 -8.38 3.98
N LYS A 2 -2.99 -9.69 3.81
CA LYS A 2 -1.99 -10.71 4.16
C LYS A 2 -0.87 -10.69 3.11
N ALA A 3 0.35 -11.00 3.51
CA ALA A 3 1.52 -10.94 2.62
C ALA A 3 1.43 -11.94 1.45
N ASN A 4 0.67 -13.02 1.61
CA ASN A 4 0.53 -14.07 0.61
C ASN A 4 -0.23 -13.58 -0.64
N GLU A 5 -1.35 -12.89 -0.47
CA GLU A 5 -2.11 -12.30 -1.59
C GLU A 5 -1.29 -11.26 -2.38
N ILE A 6 -0.32 -10.60 -1.74
CA ILE A 6 0.56 -9.63 -2.40
C ILE A 6 1.64 -10.34 -3.23
N ARG A 7 2.04 -11.56 -2.85
CA ARG A 7 3.02 -12.36 -3.57
C ARG A 7 2.46 -13.04 -4.82
N ASP A 8 1.15 -13.27 -4.87
CA ASP A 8 0.48 -13.87 -6.02
C ASP A 8 0.20 -12.86 -7.15
N LEU A 9 0.14 -11.56 -6.82
CA LEU A 9 -0.09 -10.48 -7.80
C LEU A 9 1.14 -10.20 -8.65
N THR A 10 0.97 -9.84 -9.91
CA THR A 10 2.08 -9.40 -10.77
C THR A 10 2.66 -8.05 -10.32
N THR A 11 3.90 -7.74 -10.71
CA THR A 11 4.57 -6.50 -10.29
C THR A 11 3.79 -5.26 -10.74
N ALA A 12 3.20 -5.30 -11.94
CA ALA A 12 2.36 -4.24 -12.48
C ALA A 12 1.06 -4.04 -11.68
N GLU A 13 0.41 -5.12 -11.25
CA GLU A 13 -0.79 -5.03 -10.41
C GLU A 13 -0.47 -4.47 -9.02
N ILE A 14 0.68 -4.84 -8.45
CA ILE A 14 1.14 -4.28 -7.18
C ILE A 14 1.37 -2.76 -7.33
N GLU A 15 1.99 -2.31 -8.41
CA GLU A 15 2.19 -0.88 -8.67
C GLU A 15 0.88 -0.11 -8.84
N GLN A 16 -0.09 -0.67 -9.57
CA GLN A 16 -1.42 -0.09 -9.68
C GLN A 16 -2.08 0.03 -8.30
N LYS A 17 -2.05 -1.03 -7.49
CA LYS A 17 -2.61 -1.00 -6.13
C LYS A 17 -1.91 0.02 -5.25
N VAL A 18 -0.58 0.18 -5.37
CA VAL A 18 0.17 1.22 -4.65
C VAL A 18 -0.29 2.62 -5.06
N LYS A 19 -0.60 2.86 -6.34
CA LYS A 19 -1.16 4.15 -6.79
C LYS A 19 -2.53 4.41 -6.17
N SER A 20 -3.45 3.46 -6.24
CA SER A 20 -4.79 3.61 -5.63
C SER A 20 -4.72 3.82 -4.11
N LEU A 21 -3.85 3.09 -3.41
CA LEU A 21 -3.66 3.28 -1.97
C LEU A 21 -3.03 4.63 -1.60
N LYS A 22 -2.22 5.23 -2.49
CA LYS A 22 -1.70 6.58 -2.29
C LYS A 22 -2.80 7.64 -2.43
N GLU A 23 -3.72 7.46 -3.37
CA GLU A 23 -4.89 8.33 -3.52
C GLU A 23 -5.82 8.20 -2.30
N GLU A 24 -6.08 6.97 -1.84
CA GLU A 24 -6.82 6.73 -0.60
C GLU A 24 -6.13 7.41 0.59
N LEU A 25 -4.80 7.30 0.72
CA LEU A 25 -4.04 7.96 1.78
C LEU A 25 -4.15 9.49 1.70
N PHE A 26 -4.16 10.06 0.50
CA PHE A 26 -4.35 11.50 0.31
C PHE A 26 -5.73 11.95 0.80
N ASN A 27 -6.78 11.24 0.39
CA ASN A 27 -8.15 11.50 0.83
C ASN A 27 -8.31 11.35 2.35
N LEU A 28 -7.72 10.31 2.94
CA LEU A 28 -7.74 10.12 4.40
C LEU A 28 -6.98 11.22 5.15
N ARG A 29 -5.88 11.73 4.60
CA ARG A 29 -5.16 12.88 5.19
C ARG A 29 -5.95 14.17 5.06
N PHE A 30 -6.67 14.34 3.95
CA PHE A 30 -7.58 15.47 3.75
C PHE A 30 -8.75 15.43 4.75
N GLN A 31 -9.41 14.27 4.89
CA GLN A 31 -10.46 14.04 5.89
C GLN A 31 -9.97 14.23 7.33
N LEU A 32 -8.72 13.86 7.61
CA LEU A 32 -8.09 14.12 8.91
C LEU A 32 -7.94 15.62 9.16
N ALA A 33 -7.53 16.38 8.14
CA ALA A 33 -7.36 17.83 8.25
C ALA A 33 -8.71 18.56 8.37
N THR A 34 -9.78 18.05 7.76
CA THR A 34 -11.14 18.60 7.90
C THR A 34 -11.86 18.14 9.18
N GLY A 35 -11.25 17.24 9.96
CA GLY A 35 -11.82 16.72 11.20
C GLY A 35 -12.99 15.75 11.01
N GLN A 36 -13.25 15.29 9.78
CA GLN A 36 -14.33 14.36 9.44
C GLN A 36 -13.89 12.89 9.43
N LEU A 37 -12.65 12.60 9.85
CA LEU A 37 -12.13 11.24 9.82
C LEU A 37 -12.62 10.42 11.02
N GLU A 38 -13.55 9.50 10.77
CA GLU A 38 -14.08 8.60 11.79
C GLU A 38 -13.06 7.53 12.23
N ASN A 39 -12.18 7.09 11.32
CA ASN A 39 -11.25 5.98 11.58
C ASN A 39 -9.79 6.34 11.28
N THR A 40 -9.09 6.82 12.30
CA THR A 40 -7.64 7.13 12.24
C THR A 40 -6.76 5.89 12.06
N ALA A 41 -7.23 4.70 12.47
CA ALA A 41 -6.49 3.45 12.30
C ALA A 41 -6.30 3.10 10.82
N ARG A 42 -7.24 3.50 9.97
CA ARG A 42 -7.18 3.26 8.52
C ARG A 42 -5.94 3.87 7.86
N ILE A 43 -5.52 5.07 8.30
CA ILE A 43 -4.29 5.71 7.80
C ILE A 43 -3.07 4.81 8.06
N ARG A 44 -2.99 4.22 9.26
CA ARG A 44 -1.90 3.32 9.64
C ARG A 44 -1.94 2.03 8.81
N GLU A 45 -3.12 1.48 8.55
CA GLU A 45 -3.29 0.30 7.71
C GLU A 45 -2.83 0.54 6.27
N VAL A 46 -3.29 1.63 5.64
CA VAL A 46 -2.93 2.00 4.27
C VAL A 46 -1.42 2.22 4.14
N ARG A 47 -0.80 2.92 5.10
CA ARG A 47 0.69 3.06 5.13
C ARG A 47 1.40 1.71 5.20
N LYS A 48 0.93 0.80 6.07
CA LYS A 48 1.51 -0.55 6.18
C LYS A 48 1.29 -1.38 4.91
N ALA A 49 0.15 -1.24 4.25
CA ALA A 49 -0.14 -1.94 2.99
C ALA A 49 0.82 -1.50 1.88
N ILE A 50 1.02 -0.18 1.71
CA ILE A 50 1.98 0.38 0.75
C ILE A 50 3.41 -0.12 1.04
N ALA A 51 3.82 -0.13 2.32
CA ALA A 51 5.14 -0.61 2.70
C ALA A 51 5.33 -2.09 2.33
N ARG A 52 4.37 -2.96 2.67
CA ARG A 52 4.41 -4.39 2.33
C ARG A 52 4.52 -4.63 0.82
N MET A 53 3.74 -3.90 0.03
CA MET A 53 3.77 -3.98 -1.44
C MET A 53 5.14 -3.61 -2.00
N LYS A 54 5.72 -2.50 -1.53
CA LYS A 54 7.07 -2.08 -1.93
C LYS A 54 8.14 -3.09 -1.52
N THR A 55 8.03 -3.70 -0.34
CA THR A 55 8.95 -4.75 0.10
C THR A 55 8.89 -5.96 -0.82
N VAL A 56 7.71 -6.39 -1.25
CA VAL A 56 7.57 -7.53 -2.18
C VAL A 56 8.18 -7.21 -3.56
N ILE A 57 7.95 -6.00 -4.09
CA ILE A 57 8.62 -5.55 -5.33
C ILE A 57 10.14 -5.64 -5.17
N ARG A 58 10.67 -5.09 -4.07
CA ARG A 58 12.11 -5.13 -3.81
C ARG A 58 12.67 -6.55 -3.63
N GLN A 59 11.91 -7.44 -2.98
CA GLN A 59 12.27 -8.85 -2.86
C GLN A 59 12.34 -9.54 -4.24
N ARG A 60 11.42 -9.22 -5.16
CA ARG A 60 11.46 -9.73 -6.53
C ARG A 60 12.67 -9.21 -7.30
N GLU A 61 12.96 -7.92 -7.22
CA GLU A 61 14.15 -7.32 -7.86
C GLU A 61 15.45 -7.98 -7.37
N LEU A 62 15.56 -8.26 -6.07
CA LEU A 62 16.75 -8.91 -5.50
C LEU A 62 16.86 -10.39 -5.90
N ASN A 63 15.74 -11.11 -6.03
CA ASN A 63 15.73 -12.51 -6.47
C ASN A 63 16.00 -12.67 -7.98
N VAL A 64 15.73 -11.65 -8.80
CA VAL A 64 16.04 -11.67 -10.25
C VAL A 64 17.54 -11.49 -10.51
N ASN A 65 18.29 -10.93 -9.57
CA ASN A 65 19.72 -10.64 -9.70
C ASN A 65 20.66 -11.72 -9.11
N ASN A 66 20.13 -12.89 -8.72
CA ASN A 66 20.90 -14.03 -8.20
C ASN A 66 20.81 -15.25 -9.10
#